data_AF-A0A1G2CFV5-F1
#
_entry.id   AF-A0A1G2CFV5-F1
#
_cell.length_a   1.000
_cell.length_b   1.000
_cell.length_c   1.000
_cell.angle_alpha   90.00
_cell.angle_beta   90.00
_cell.angle_gamma   90.00
#
_symmetry.space_group_name_H-M   'P 1'
#
loop_
_entity.id
_entity.type
_entity.pdbx_description
1 polymer ?
#
loop_
_entity_poly.entity_id
_entity_poly.type
_entity_poly.pdbx_seq_one_letter_code
_entity_poly.pdbx_strand_id
1 'polypeptide(L)'
;MTYIRPNKNHSTLNVVLLFLGIGFFLGAVWLVVLYNNSVNFSHGLSEMKAEFQEVQAANVELREHIFSVLDTLNSKDLAAQHNLVQEKKPQYLELISQAHFLLQ
;
A
#
# COMPACT_ATOMS: atom_id res chain seq x y z
N MET A 1 44.31 28.69 -68.51
CA MET A 1 43.31 29.07 -67.48
C MET A 1 42.83 27.79 -66.81
N THR A 2 43.33 27.48 -65.62
CA THR A 2 42.99 26.23 -64.93
C THR A 2 41.79 26.49 -64.01
N TYR A 3 40.67 25.83 -64.30
CA TYR A 3 39.43 25.99 -63.56
C TYR A 3 39.46 25.06 -62.34
N ILE A 4 39.63 25.62 -61.14
CA ILE A 4 39.58 24.86 -59.89
C ILE A 4 38.11 24.78 -59.46
N ARG A 5 37.54 23.57 -59.50
CA ARG A 5 36.15 23.31 -59.13
C ARG A 5 36.08 22.98 -57.63
N PRO A 6 35.35 23.75 -56.79
CA PRO A 6 35.24 23.44 -55.38
C PRO A 6 34.38 22.19 -55.16
N ASN A 7 34.88 21.25 -54.36
CA ASN A 7 34.21 20.00 -54.02
C ASN A 7 33.00 20.27 -53.10
N LYS A 8 31.78 20.09 -53.62
CA LYS A 8 30.51 20.35 -52.89
C LYS A 8 30.02 19.17 -52.04
N ASN A 9 30.79 18.10 -51.90
CA ASN A 9 30.33 16.85 -51.26
C ASN A 9 30.10 16.93 -49.73
N HIS A 10 30.55 18.00 -49.07
CA HIS A 10 30.41 18.15 -47.60
C HIS A 10 29.02 18.62 -47.14
N SER A 11 28.15 19.05 -48.06
CA SER A 11 26.84 19.62 -47.70
C SER A 11 25.87 18.58 -47.14
N THR A 12 25.88 17.34 -47.65
CA THR A 12 24.99 16.26 -47.18
C THR A 12 25.46 15.70 -45.84
N LEU A 13 26.78 15.57 -45.65
CA LEU A 13 27.39 15.12 -44.40
C LEU A 13 27.08 16.07 -43.24
N ASN A 14 27.13 17.38 -43.46
CA ASN A 14 26.78 18.37 -42.45
C ASN A 14 25.30 18.30 -42.05
N VAL A 15 24.40 18.04 -43.00
CA VAL A 15 22.97 17.87 -42.72
C VAL A 15 22.73 16.61 -41.88
N VAL A 16 23.38 15.49 -42.20
CA VAL A 16 23.29 14.26 -41.41
C VAL A 16 23.82 14.46 -39.99
N LEU A 17 24.97 15.11 -39.84
CA LEU A 17 25.54 15.43 -38.53
C LEU A 17 24.63 16.36 -37.71
N LEU A 18 23.98 17.31 -38.36
CA LEU A 18 23.03 18.21 -37.70
C LEU A 18 21.83 17.44 -37.16
N PHE A 19 21.22 16.56 -37.95
CA PHE A 19 20.12 15.72 -37.48
C PHE A 19 20.53 14.76 -36.38
N LEU A 20 21.73 14.18 -36.47
CA LEU A 20 22.28 13.33 -35.42
C LEU A 20 22.44 14.11 -34.11
N GLY A 21 22.98 15.33 -34.17
CA GLY A 21 23.14 16.20 -33.00
C GLY A 21 21.80 16.57 -32.36
N ILE A 22 20.79 16.91 -33.17
CA ILE A 22 19.43 17.17 -32.69
C ILE A 22 18.84 15.91 -32.04
N GLY A 23 19.02 14.74 -32.65
CA GLY A 23 18.57 13.46 -32.09
C GLY A 23 19.18 13.17 -30.73
N PHE A 24 20.48 13.37 -30.57
CA PHE A 24 21.16 13.22 -29.27
C PHE A 24 20.63 14.21 -28.23
N PHE A 25 20.46 15.47 -28.61
CA PHE A 25 19.93 16.49 -27.71
C PHE A 25 18.52 16.15 -27.22
N LEU A 26 17.62 15.80 -28.16
CA LEU A 26 16.26 15.38 -27.82
C LEU A 26 16.25 14.10 -26.98
N GLY A 27 17.12 13.14 -27.29
CA GLY A 27 17.26 11.91 -26.50
C GLY A 27 17.71 12.18 -25.06
N ALA A 28 18.65 13.10 -24.86
CA ALA A 28 19.10 13.51 -23.53
C ALA A 28 17.98 14.19 -22.73
N VAL A 29 17.25 15.12 -23.35
CA VAL A 29 16.09 15.76 -22.71
C VAL A 29 15.01 14.72 -22.37
N TRP A 30 14.75 13.79 -23.28
CA TRP A 30 13.77 12.73 -23.08
C TRP A 30 14.12 11.82 -21.90
N LEU A 31 15.40 11.47 -21.72
CA LEU A 31 15.85 10.67 -20.58
C LEU A 31 15.56 11.35 -19.24
N VAL A 32 15.77 12.67 -19.14
CA VAL A 32 15.45 13.44 -17.92
C VAL A 32 13.95 13.42 -17.65
N VAL A 33 13.13 13.64 -18.67
CA VAL A 33 11.66 13.58 -18.54
C VAL A 33 11.20 12.19 -18.13
N LEU A 34 11.76 11.14 -18.75
CA LEU A 34 11.42 9.76 -18.44
C LEU A 34 11.79 9.40 -16.99
N TYR A 35 12.94 9.83 -16.53
CA TYR A 35 13.37 9.62 -15.14
C TYR A 35 12.40 10.28 -14.16
N ASN A 36 12.07 11.56 -14.36
CA ASN A 36 11.14 12.28 -13.49
C ASN A 36 9.76 11.63 -13.48
N ASN A 37 9.26 11.22 -14.65
CA ASN A 37 7.98 10.52 -14.74
C ASN A 37 8.02 9.15 -14.04
N SER A 38 9.13 8.42 -14.15
CA SER A 38 9.28 7.12 -13.49
C SER A 38 9.29 7.25 -11.97
N VAL A 39 9.97 8.26 -11.43
CA VAL A 39 9.98 8.54 -9.99
C VAL A 39 8.59 8.93 -9.50
N ASN A 40 7.93 9.86 -10.19
CA ASN A 40 6.56 10.27 -9.85
C ASN A 40 5.57 9.09 -9.91
N PHE A 41 5.69 8.23 -10.92
CA PHE A 41 4.86 7.04 -11.06
C PHE A 41 5.09 6.06 -9.91
N SER A 42 6.34 5.87 -9.47
CA SER A 42 6.66 5.03 -8.31
C SER A 42 6.04 5.57 -7.02
N HIS A 43 6.06 6.89 -6.83
CA HIS A 43 5.41 7.51 -5.67
C HIS A 43 3.89 7.32 -5.71
N GLY A 44 3.24 7.57 -6.85
CA GLY A 44 1.81 7.34 -7.01
C GLY A 44 1.40 5.89 -6.80
N LEU A 45 2.21 4.92 -7.26
CA LEU A 45 2.01 3.49 -6.96
C LEU A 45 2.10 3.17 -5.47
N SER A 46 3.05 3.79 -4.76
CA SER A 46 3.22 3.59 -3.33
C SER A 46 2.04 4.16 -2.54
N GLU A 47 1.55 5.35 -2.92
CA GLU A 47 0.39 5.99 -2.30
C GLU A 47 -0.87 5.16 -2.53
N MET A 48 -1.12 4.73 -3.77
CA MET A 48 -2.24 3.86 -4.11
C MET A 48 -2.20 2.53 -3.33
N LYS A 49 -1.01 1.97 -3.11
CA LYS A 49 -0.85 0.75 -2.30
C LYS A 49 -1.17 1.00 -0.83
N ALA A 50 -0.77 2.14 -0.27
CA ALA A 50 -1.07 2.52 1.10
C ALA A 50 -2.59 2.71 1.29
N GLU A 51 -3.24 3.42 0.37
CA GLU A 51 -4.70 3.60 0.39
C GLU A 51 -5.44 2.26 0.32
N PHE A 52 -4.97 1.33 -0.52
CA PHE A 52 -5.55 -0.01 -0.60
C PHE A 52 -5.42 -0.80 0.70
N GLN A 53 -4.28 -0.66 1.40
CA GLN A 53 -4.07 -1.28 2.71
C GLN A 53 -4.99 -0.67 3.78
N GLU A 54 -5.18 0.64 3.76
CA GLU A 54 -6.09 1.33 4.67
C GLU A 54 -7.54 0.88 4.47
N VAL A 55 -7.99 0.81 3.21
CA VAL A 55 -9.33 0.29 2.87
C VAL A 55 -9.48 -1.17 3.31
N GLN A 56 -8.43 -1.99 3.15
CA GLN A 56 -8.45 -3.38 3.60
C GLN A 56 -8.54 -3.49 5.13
N ALA A 57 -7.80 -2.67 5.86
CA ALA A 57 -7.87 -2.61 7.32
C ALA A 57 -9.25 -2.15 7.80
N ALA A 58 -9.79 -1.08 7.22
CA ALA A 58 -11.13 -0.59 7.53
C ALA A 58 -12.22 -1.64 7.23
N ASN A 59 -12.04 -2.45 6.19
CA ASN A 59 -12.95 -3.56 5.89
C ASN A 59 -12.95 -4.64 6.99
N VAL A 60 -11.75 -5.02 7.46
CA VAL A 60 -11.59 -5.99 8.55
C VAL A 60 -12.19 -5.44 9.84
N GLU A 61 -11.90 -4.19 10.19
CA GLU A 61 -12.45 -3.52 11.36
C GLU A 61 -13.99 -3.44 11.30
N LEU A 62 -14.55 -3.10 10.14
CA LEU A 62 -16.01 -3.08 9.96
C LEU A 62 -16.62 -4.47 10.14
N ARG A 63 -15.98 -5.52 9.63
CA ARG A 63 -16.42 -6.90 9.84
C ARG A 63 -16.39 -7.28 11.32
N GLU A 64 -15.30 -6.97 12.03
CA GLU A 64 -15.19 -7.22 13.46
C GLU A 64 -16.28 -6.50 14.25
N HIS A 65 -16.54 -5.23 13.94
CA HIS A 65 -17.63 -4.48 14.55
C HIS A 65 -18.99 -5.13 14.32
N ILE A 66 -19.28 -5.56 13.09
CA ILE A 66 -20.53 -6.27 12.77
C ILE A 66 -20.65 -7.55 13.60
N PHE A 67 -19.60 -8.39 13.64
CA PHE A 67 -19.62 -9.62 14.43
C PHE A 67 -19.79 -9.34 15.93
N SER A 68 -19.12 -8.33 16.49
CA SER A 68 -19.28 -7.97 17.90
C SER A 68 -20.71 -7.57 18.27
N VAL A 69 -21.40 -6.85 17.37
CA VAL A 69 -22.80 -6.45 17.56
C VAL A 69 -23.73 -7.64 17.42
N LEU A 70 -23.52 -8.50 16.42
CA LEU A 70 -24.33 -9.72 16.26
C LEU A 70 -24.15 -10.69 17.43
N ASP A 71 -22.93 -10.89 17.93
CA ASP A 71 -22.68 -11.76 19.07
C ASP A 71 -23.31 -11.22 20.36
N THR A 72 -23.28 -9.90 20.57
CA THR A 72 -23.97 -9.28 21.73
C THR A 72 -25.49 -9.36 21.62
N LEU A 73 -26.05 -9.35 20.42
CA LEU A 73 -27.48 -9.58 20.20
C LEU A 73 -27.85 -11.06 20.43
N ASN A 74 -27.12 -11.99 19.81
CA ASN A 74 -27.34 -13.43 19.98
C ASN A 74 -27.18 -13.88 21.42
N SER A 75 -26.15 -13.41 22.14
CA SER A 75 -25.93 -13.79 23.54
C SER A 75 -27.03 -13.29 24.47
N LYS A 76 -27.60 -12.10 24.22
CA LYS A 76 -28.76 -11.59 24.98
C LYS A 76 -30.03 -12.38 24.68
N ASP A 77 -30.29 -12.69 23.42
CA ASP A 77 -31.47 -13.48 23.04
C ASP A 77 -31.37 -14.93 23.51
N LEU A 78 -30.19 -15.56 23.45
CA LEU A 78 -29.94 -16.88 24.01
C LEU A 78 -30.09 -16.87 25.55
N ALA A 79 -29.56 -15.86 26.23
CA ALA A 79 -29.75 -15.72 27.67
C ALA A 79 -31.23 -15.55 28.04
N ALA A 80 -31.99 -14.76 27.26
CA ALA A 80 -33.41 -14.59 27.46
C ALA A 80 -34.21 -15.90 27.20
N GLN A 81 -33.91 -16.64 26.13
CA GLN A 81 -34.56 -17.92 25.83
C GLN A 81 -34.32 -18.97 26.92
N HIS A 82 -33.14 -18.97 27.53
CA HIS A 82 -32.78 -19.92 28.59
C HIS A 82 -33.05 -19.38 30.01
N ASN A 83 -33.72 -18.22 30.17
CA ASN A 83 -33.94 -17.54 31.45
C ASN A 83 -32.66 -17.33 32.29
N LEU A 84 -31.52 -17.15 31.61
CA LEU A 84 -30.22 -16.95 32.25
C LEU A 84 -30.09 -15.49 32.69
N VAL A 85 -29.74 -15.29 33.96
CA VAL A 85 -29.59 -13.96 34.57
C VAL A 85 -28.11 -13.74 34.89
N GLN A 86 -27.57 -12.57 34.55
CA GLN A 86 -26.17 -12.26 34.83
C GLN A 86 -25.94 -12.12 36.35
N GLU A 87 -25.23 -13.07 36.94
CA GLU A 87 -25.00 -13.14 38.38
C GLU A 87 -23.79 -12.29 38.81
N LYS A 88 -24.02 -11.30 39.66
CA LYS A 88 -22.99 -10.31 40.06
C LYS A 88 -22.09 -10.77 41.22
N LYS A 89 -22.46 -11.84 41.93
CA LYS A 89 -21.71 -12.40 43.07
C LYS A 89 -21.87 -13.93 43.07
N PRO A 90 -21.04 -14.67 42.32
CA PRO A 90 -21.12 -16.13 42.29
C PRO A 90 -20.77 -16.68 43.68
N GLN A 91 -21.75 -17.32 44.33
CA GLN A 91 -21.59 -17.90 45.67
C GLN A 91 -20.95 -19.31 45.66
N TYR A 92 -20.72 -19.89 44.48
CA TYR A 92 -20.26 -21.26 44.27
C TYR A 92 -18.78 -21.39 43.90
N LEU A 93 -18.01 -20.29 43.91
CA LEU A 93 -16.56 -20.37 43.80
C LEU A 93 -15.99 -20.74 45.17
N GLU A 94 -15.96 -22.03 45.48
CA GLU A 94 -15.14 -22.54 46.59
C GLU A 94 -13.67 -22.28 46.25
N LEU A 95 -13.12 -21.20 46.82
CA LEU A 95 -11.71 -20.89 46.74
C LEU A 95 -10.95 -21.94 47.55
N ILE A 96 -10.59 -23.06 46.93
CA ILE A 96 -9.70 -24.04 47.56
C ILE A 96 -8.31 -23.40 47.67
N SER A 97 -8.09 -22.67 48.75
CA SER A 97 -6.78 -22.16 49.15
C SER A 97 -5.96 -23.30 49.75
N GLN A 98 -5.27 -24.06 48.90
CA GLN A 98 -4.26 -25.04 49.30
C GLN A 98 -2.93 -24.37 49.68
N ALA A 99 -2.94 -23.49 50.69
CA ALA A 99 -1.71 -22.83 51.18
C ALA A 99 -1.43 -23.07 52.67
N HIS A 100 -2.05 -24.08 53.30
CA HIS A 100 -1.87 -24.31 54.74
C HIS A 100 -1.71 -25.79 55.13
N PHE A 101 -0.90 -26.56 54.39
CA PHE A 101 -0.60 -27.94 54.77
C PHE A 101 0.84 -28.37 54.43
N LEU A 102 1.86 -27.54 54.73
CA LEU A 102 3.26 -27.98 54.70
C LEU A 102 4.15 -27.29 55.75
N LEU A 103 3.66 -27.07 56.98
CA LEU A 103 4.54 -26.78 58.13
C LEU A 103 3.90 -27.27 59.44
N GLN A 104 3.99 -28.56 59.71
CA GLN A 104 4.20 -29.09 61.07
C GLN A 104 4.68 -30.54 61.03
#